data_AF-A0A3D0P844-F1
#
_entry.id   AF-A0A3D0P844-F1
#
_cell.length_a   1.000
_cell.length_b   1.000
_cell.length_c   1.000
_cell.angle_alpha   90.00
_cell.angle_beta   90.00
_cell.angle_gamma   90.00
#
_symmetry.space_group_name_H-M   'P 1'
#
loop_
_entity.id
_entity.type
_entity.pdbx_description
1 polymer ?
#
loop_
_entity_poly.entity_id
_entity_poly.type
_entity_poly.pdbx_seq_one_letter_code
_entity_poly.pdbx_strand_id
1 'polypeptide(L)'
;MRLGAGAGAAHSPMLQSDLPRPMAQWPRRSLLQAAAAVFGSLFRPKAALAASAADPAWQLSDQQWRERLSPEAFRVLRQEGTEPPFSSPLNNEKRPGTFVCAGCQQPLFASSTK
;
A
#
# COMPACT_ATOMS: atom_id res chain seq x y z
N MET A 1 -19.73 -10.74 -72.62
CA MET A 1 -20.80 -11.77 -72.57
C MET A 1 -21.06 -12.15 -71.12
N ARG A 2 -22.33 -12.44 -70.79
CA ARG A 2 -22.97 -12.54 -69.46
C ARG A 2 -23.30 -11.17 -68.83
N LEU A 3 -24.45 -10.60 -69.20
CA LEU A 3 -25.83 -10.86 -68.73
C LEU A 3 -26.12 -10.05 -67.46
N GLY A 4 -26.93 -9.01 -67.63
CA GLY A 4 -27.62 -8.37 -66.52
C GLY A 4 -28.94 -9.07 -66.18
N ALA A 5 -29.73 -8.36 -65.37
CA ALA A 5 -31.13 -8.56 -65.00
C ALA A 5 -31.41 -9.29 -63.67
N GLY A 6 -32.43 -8.75 -62.97
CA GLY A 6 -33.07 -9.33 -61.78
C GLY A 6 -32.93 -8.42 -60.56
N ALA A 7 -33.66 -7.31 -60.44
CA ALA A 7 -35.07 -7.22 -60.05
C ALA A 7 -35.36 -7.85 -58.67
N GLY A 8 -35.77 -7.01 -57.71
CA GLY A 8 -36.19 -7.45 -56.38
C GLY A 8 -36.60 -6.27 -55.52
N ALA A 9 -37.77 -5.72 -55.81
CA ALA A 9 -38.43 -4.73 -54.96
C ALA A 9 -38.68 -5.32 -53.56
N ALA A 10 -38.43 -4.54 -52.52
CA ALA A 10 -39.05 -4.78 -51.22
C ALA A 10 -39.29 -3.44 -50.52
N HIS A 11 -40.57 -3.09 -50.43
CA HIS A 11 -41.08 -1.99 -49.63
C HIS A 11 -40.62 -2.16 -48.18
N SER A 12 -39.96 -1.15 -47.63
CA SER A 12 -39.71 -1.06 -46.20
C SER A 12 -40.89 -0.33 -45.54
N PRO A 13 -41.67 -0.94 -44.63
CA PRO A 13 -42.56 -0.20 -43.77
C PRO A 13 -41.72 0.57 -42.75
N MET A 14 -42.04 1.85 -42.56
CA MET A 14 -41.39 2.73 -41.62
C MET A 14 -41.40 2.12 -40.21
N LEU A 15 -40.22 1.77 -39.71
CA LEU A 15 -40.01 1.27 -38.36
C LEU A 15 -40.17 2.42 -37.36
N GLN A 16 -40.96 2.17 -36.32
CA GLN A 16 -41.26 3.00 -35.14
C GLN A 16 -40.03 3.35 -34.25
N SER A 17 -38.85 3.65 -34.81
CA SER A 17 -37.61 3.77 -34.02
C SER A 17 -37.30 5.15 -33.43
N ASP A 18 -38.11 6.18 -33.69
CA ASP A 18 -37.79 7.56 -33.28
C ASP A 18 -38.67 8.06 -32.13
N LEU A 19 -38.52 7.47 -30.94
CA LEU A 19 -38.89 8.16 -29.69
C LEU A 19 -37.75 8.05 -28.66
N PRO A 20 -37.35 9.16 -28.01
CA PRO A 20 -36.28 9.15 -27.03
C PRO A 20 -36.69 8.34 -25.78
N ARG A 21 -35.84 7.40 -25.38
CA ARG A 21 -36.06 6.54 -24.21
C ARG A 21 -36.15 7.38 -22.92
N PRO A 22 -37.19 7.21 -22.09
CA PRO A 22 -37.23 7.87 -20.78
C PRO A 22 -36.05 7.40 -19.93
N MET A 23 -35.46 8.31 -19.16
CA MET A 23 -34.26 8.10 -18.32
C MET A 23 -34.39 7.01 -17.22
N ALA A 24 -35.48 6.26 -17.20
CA ALA A 24 -35.90 5.34 -16.14
C ALA A 24 -35.56 3.86 -16.39
N GLN A 25 -34.61 3.53 -17.28
CA GLN A 25 -34.24 2.14 -17.57
C GLN A 25 -32.73 1.86 -17.56
N TRP A 26 -31.97 2.57 -16.73
CA TRP A 26 -30.55 2.24 -16.63
C TRP A 26 -30.38 0.81 -16.12
N PRO A 27 -29.75 -0.10 -16.90
CA PRO A 27 -29.73 -1.50 -16.54
C PRO A 27 -28.91 -1.64 -15.25
N ARG A 28 -29.35 -2.50 -14.34
CA ARG A 28 -28.74 -2.67 -13.00
C ARG A 28 -27.21 -2.81 -13.04
N ARG A 29 -26.68 -3.43 -14.10
CA ARG A 29 -25.23 -3.54 -14.38
C ARG A 29 -24.52 -2.18 -14.48
N SER A 30 -25.15 -1.18 -15.12
CA SER A 30 -24.60 0.17 -15.27
C SER A 30 -24.67 0.95 -13.96
N LEU A 31 -25.72 0.74 -13.15
CA LEU A 31 -25.79 1.30 -11.80
C LEU A 31 -24.72 0.70 -10.88
N LEU A 32 -24.50 -0.62 -10.94
CA LEU A 32 -23.46 -1.29 -10.15
C LEU A 32 -22.05 -0.86 -10.58
N GLN A 33 -21.80 -0.70 -11.87
CA GLN A 33 -20.51 -0.19 -12.39
C GLN A 33 -20.23 1.25 -11.94
N ALA A 34 -21.24 2.13 -12.00
CA ALA A 34 -21.09 3.51 -11.53
C ALA A 34 -20.85 3.58 -10.01
N ALA A 35 -21.57 2.77 -9.22
CA ALA A 35 -21.37 2.70 -7.77
C ALA A 35 -19.96 2.19 -7.41
N ALA A 36 -19.45 1.17 -8.09
CA ALA A 36 -18.09 0.64 -7.87
C ALA A 36 -17.00 1.68 -8.18
N ALA A 37 -17.17 2.49 -9.23
CA ALA A 37 -16.23 3.56 -9.58
C ALA A 37 -16.20 4.68 -8.52
N VAL A 38 -17.35 5.06 -7.98
CA VAL A 38 -17.44 6.05 -6.89
C VAL A 38 -16.81 5.51 -5.61
N PHE A 39 -17.10 4.25 -5.23
CA PHE A 39 -16.53 3.64 -4.03
C PHE A 39 -15.01 3.44 -4.12
N GLY A 40 -14.50 3.00 -5.28
CA GLY A 40 -13.06 2.86 -5.52
C GLY A 40 -12.29 4.19 -5.53
N SER A 41 -12.97 5.29 -5.87
CA SER A 41 -12.38 6.64 -5.84
C SER A 41 -12.37 7.27 -4.45
N LEU A 42 -13.40 7.02 -3.63
CA LEU A 42 -13.54 7.55 -2.27
C LEU A 42 -12.78 6.70 -1.22
N PHE A 43 -12.49 5.45 -1.53
CA PHE A 43 -11.62 4.56 -0.75
C PHE A 43 -10.31 4.25 -1.49
N ARG A 44 -9.76 5.22 -2.23
CA ARG A 44 -8.36 5.10 -2.63
C ARG A 44 -7.54 5.17 -1.34
N PRO A 45 -6.88 4.09 -0.87
CA PRO A 45 -5.93 4.26 0.20
C PRO A 45 -4.95 5.31 -0.33
N LYS A 46 -4.79 6.43 0.39
CA LYS A 46 -3.57 7.22 0.22
C LYS A 46 -2.48 6.19 0.30
N ALA A 47 -1.77 5.95 -0.80
CA ALA A 47 -0.58 5.12 -0.77
C ALA A 47 0.14 5.56 0.51
N ALA A 48 0.34 4.64 1.44
CA ALA A 48 1.21 4.91 2.56
C ALA A 48 2.54 5.22 1.88
N LEU A 49 2.81 6.52 1.65
CA LEU A 49 4.16 6.97 1.38
C LEU A 49 4.94 6.37 2.53
N ALA A 50 5.83 5.45 2.18
CA ALA A 50 6.46 4.53 3.10
C ALA A 50 6.74 5.20 4.44
N ALA A 51 6.20 4.64 5.52
CA ALA A 51 6.42 5.13 6.88
C ALA A 51 7.90 5.03 7.33
N SER A 52 8.81 4.68 6.43
CA SER A 52 10.25 4.80 6.61
C SER A 52 10.94 5.12 5.28
N ALA A 53 10.77 6.34 4.77
CA ALA A 53 11.94 6.95 4.16
C ALA A 53 12.97 7.04 5.30
N ALA A 54 13.93 6.11 5.33
CA ALA A 54 14.95 6.06 6.36
C ALA A 54 15.57 7.46 6.46
N ASP A 55 15.46 8.08 7.63
CA ASP A 55 16.05 9.38 7.89
C ASP A 55 17.49 9.35 7.36
N PRO A 56 17.87 10.28 6.45
CA PRO A 56 19.19 10.27 5.83
C PRO A 56 20.32 10.23 6.86
N ALA A 57 20.08 10.69 8.10
CA ALA A 57 21.02 10.57 9.20
C ALA A 57 21.45 9.12 9.53
N TRP A 58 20.64 8.12 9.17
CA TRP A 58 20.90 6.70 9.47
C TRP A 58 21.29 5.86 8.26
N GLN A 59 21.52 6.50 7.11
CA GLN A 59 22.08 5.87 5.91
C GLN A 59 23.61 5.77 6.01
N LEU A 60 24.08 5.04 7.03
CA LEU A 60 25.51 4.85 7.31
C LEU A 60 25.99 3.51 6.72
N SER A 61 27.26 3.48 6.32
CA SER A 61 27.94 2.24 5.92
C SER A 61 28.16 1.32 7.10
N ASP A 62 28.40 0.04 6.82
CA ASP A 62 28.72 -0.95 7.85
C ASP A 62 29.96 -0.55 8.68
N GLN A 63 30.97 0.06 8.05
CA GLN A 63 32.15 0.55 8.75
C GLN A 63 31.77 1.65 9.76
N GLN A 64 30.98 2.63 9.33
CA GLN A 64 30.52 3.72 10.20
C GLN A 64 29.67 3.18 11.35
N TRP A 65 28.89 2.13 11.12
CA TRP A 65 28.14 1.46 12.19
C TRP A 65 29.04 0.69 13.15
N ARG A 66 30.09 0.01 12.67
CA ARG A 66 31.07 -0.68 13.51
C ARG A 66 31.90 0.27 14.37
N GLU A 67 32.09 1.51 13.93
CA GLU A 67 32.72 2.56 14.73
C GLU A 67 31.80 3.09 15.84
N ARG A 68 30.48 3.06 15.63
CA ARG A 68 29.48 3.58 16.57
C ARG A 68 28.97 2.54 17.57
N LEU A 69 28.89 1.28 17.16
CA LEU A 69 28.27 0.21 17.93
C LEU A 69 29.33 -0.74 18.48
N SER A 70 29.05 -1.34 19.64
CA SER A 70 29.82 -2.49 20.10
C SER A 70 29.66 -3.67 19.11
N PRO A 71 30.62 -4.60 19.05
CA PRO A 71 30.53 -5.76 18.16
C PRO A 71 29.23 -6.57 18.33
N GLU A 72 28.79 -6.78 19.57
CA GLU A 72 27.52 -7.44 19.91
C GLU A 72 26.31 -6.65 19.38
N ALA A 73 26.26 -5.34 19.62
CA ALA A 73 25.15 -4.50 19.16
C ALA A 73 25.09 -4.42 17.63
N PHE A 74 26.24 -4.37 16.94
CA PHE A 74 26.29 -4.41 15.48
C PHE A 74 25.72 -5.73 14.94
N ARG A 75 26.16 -6.86 15.51
CA ARG A 75 25.66 -8.18 15.14
C ARG A 75 24.14 -8.28 15.30
N VAL A 76 23.60 -7.80 16.41
CA VAL A 76 22.14 -7.85 16.67
C VAL A 76 21.37 -6.87 15.77
N LEU A 77 21.74 -5.59 15.77
CA LEU A 77 20.94 -4.53 15.11
C LEU A 77 21.10 -4.47 13.59
N ARG A 78 22.24 -4.93 13.05
CA ARG A 78 22.58 -4.77 11.62
C ARG A 78 22.76 -6.09 10.89
N GLN A 79 23.10 -7.17 11.59
CA GLN A 79 23.23 -8.51 11.02
C GLN A 79 22.11 -9.46 11.45
N GLU A 80 21.01 -8.91 11.98
CA GLU A 80 19.82 -9.66 12.41
C GLU A 80 20.14 -10.79 13.40
N GLY A 81 21.21 -10.61 14.18
CA GLY A 81 21.60 -11.55 15.21
C GLY A 81 20.67 -11.50 16.42
N THR A 82 20.68 -12.57 17.21
CA THR A 82 20.02 -12.62 18.52
C THR A 82 21.10 -12.75 19.60
N GLU A 83 20.95 -12.03 20.72
CA GLU A 83 21.81 -12.22 21.89
C GLU A 83 21.52 -13.58 22.57
N PRO A 84 22.51 -14.21 23.23
CA PRO A 84 22.25 -15.40 24.04
C PRO A 84 21.21 -15.14 25.14
N PRO A 85 20.43 -16.16 25.55
CA PRO A 85 19.42 -15.99 26.58
C PRO A 85 20.04 -15.47 27.87
N PHE A 86 19.35 -14.51 28.51
CA PHE A 86 19.73 -13.91 29.79
C PHE A 86 21.09 -13.16 29.81
N SER A 87 21.68 -12.86 28.64
CA SER A 87 22.98 -12.20 28.56
C SER A 87 22.94 -10.66 28.65
N SER A 88 21.81 -10.04 28.28
CA SER A 88 21.69 -8.58 28.30
C SER A 88 21.80 -7.97 29.69
N PRO A 89 22.53 -6.84 29.85
CA PRO A 89 22.51 -6.07 31.09
C PRO A 89 21.13 -5.49 31.40
N LEU A 90 20.25 -5.39 30.40
CA LEU A 90 18.89 -4.84 30.56
C LEU A 90 17.86 -5.86 31.06
N ASN A 91 18.22 -7.15 31.17
CA ASN A 91 17.31 -8.20 31.66
C ASN A 91 16.70 -7.83 33.02
N ASN A 92 17.56 -7.41 33.96
CA ASN A 92 17.15 -7.07 35.32
C ASN A 92 16.97 -5.56 35.56
N GLU A 93 17.01 -4.74 34.51
CA GLU A 93 16.83 -3.29 34.64
C GLU A 93 15.39 -2.95 35.03
N LYS A 94 15.24 -2.16 36.10
CA LYS A 94 13.95 -1.75 36.70
C LYS A 94 13.91 -0.29 37.15
N ARG A 95 15.00 0.47 36.95
CA ARG A 95 15.03 1.90 37.28
C ARG A 95 14.01 2.68 36.42
N PRO A 96 13.44 3.78 36.94
CA PRO A 96 12.57 4.64 36.16
C PRO A 96 13.35 5.30 35.01
N GLY A 97 12.81 5.30 33.79
CA GLY A 97 13.44 5.89 32.62
C GLY A 97 12.80 5.51 31.29
N THR A 98 13.56 5.68 30.20
CA THR A 98 13.16 5.34 28.83
C THR A 98 14.23 4.49 28.17
N PHE A 99 13.84 3.40 27.55
CA PHE A 99 14.70 2.60 26.70
C PHE A 99 14.84 3.29 25.34
N VAL A 100 16.08 3.55 24.95
CA VAL A 100 16.42 4.20 23.69
C VAL A 100 17.08 3.21 22.73
N CYS A 101 16.89 3.41 21.43
CA CYS A 101 17.56 2.62 20.41
C CYS A 101 19.09 2.82 20.50
N ALA A 102 19.86 1.75 20.62
CA ALA A 102 21.33 1.87 20.70
C ALA A 102 21.96 2.37 19.38
N GLY A 103 21.26 2.27 18.24
CA GLY A 103 21.71 2.82 16.96
C GLY A 103 21.39 4.30 16.79
N CYS A 104 20.10 4.66 16.87
CA CYS A 104 19.62 6.00 16.53
C CYS A 104 19.25 6.88 17.73
N GLN A 105 19.34 6.37 18.96
CA GLN A 105 19.02 7.07 20.22
C GLN A 105 17.56 7.55 20.35
N GLN A 106 16.68 7.15 19.44
CA GLN A 106 15.26 7.46 19.55
C GLN A 106 14.60 6.69 20.72
N PRO A 107 13.64 7.30 21.43
CA PRO A 107 12.91 6.64 22.50
C PRO A 107 12.02 5.53 21.94
N LEU A 108 12.04 4.36 22.57
CA LEU A 108 11.26 3.19 22.16
C LEU A 108 10.20 2.81 23.19
N PHE A 109 10.61 2.61 24.44
CA PHE A 109 9.73 2.11 25.51
C PHE A 109 9.93 2.88 26.81
N ALA A 110 8.83 3.15 27.52
CA ALA A 110 8.90 3.66 28.89
C ALA A 110 9.20 2.51 29.87
N SER A 111 9.99 2.75 30.92
CA SER A 111 10.27 1.73 31.93
C SER A 111 9.01 1.24 32.66
N SER A 112 7.97 2.07 32.72
CA SER A 112 6.68 1.73 33.31
C SER A 112 5.92 0.64 32.57
N THR A 113 6.32 0.28 31.35
CA THR A 113 5.70 -0.77 30.53
C THR A 113 6.55 -2.04 30.43
N LYS A 114 7.64 -2.15 31.21
CA LYS A 114 8.57 -3.30 31.20
C LYS A 114 8.26 -4.35 32.26
#